data_AF-A0A843FVY6-F1
#
_entry.id   AF-A0A843FVY6-F1
#
_cell.length_a   1.000
_cell.length_b   1.000
_cell.length_c   1.000
_cell.angle_alpha   90.00
_cell.angle_beta   90.00
_cell.angle_gamma   90.00
#
_symmetry.space_group_name_H-M   'P 1'
#
loop_
_entity.id
_entity.type
_entity.pdbx_description
1 polymer ?
#
loop_
_entity_poly.entity_id
_entity_poly.type
_entity_poly.pdbx_seq_one_letter_code
_entity_poly.pdbx_strand_id
1 'polypeptide(L)'
;MTSTLSEDIKELIKFTIYLILEVSIFFAITQTLGGITIPNFRTAFLIIILLSLVNAVLWPIVSYFSLRFIVLTIGFGTFLIDGILLYIISLFIPGVYISGISLFSIPLLIALISSLLSIILNIDDDTSYYHNILEKEMKMIYSKEIDMDGFIFLEIDGLSHSTLMKALENGDMPTLSKWIEDSSHKLAKWETDLSSQTSSSQAGILHGNNSNIPAFRWIEKENDNRVISSNGRDNSELIEKRISNGKGLLSNNGASRSNLCSGDADDHILTFSKFTQLSSINSSSWYYLYSKPYVIARILILFIFDMIMELGSRIRHLFKNIQPRLKWRGLPYYVARAGTNVAMREATTFTIIGDIIAGQYNVIYATYMGYDEIAHHSGVEDYDSFYALRQIDKQFKRLEKATMKAKRNYRIIVLSDHGQSKGTTFKQKYEISLNDLVEG
;
A
#
# COMPACT_ATOMS: atom_id res chain seq x y z
N MET A 1 37.81 0.91 -0.52
CA MET A 1 38.00 -0.19 0.44
C MET A 1 37.77 0.23 1.89
N THR A 2 38.16 1.44 2.31
CA THR A 2 37.90 1.93 3.68
C THR A 2 36.46 2.39 3.94
N SER A 3 35.73 2.84 2.91
CA SER A 3 34.32 3.25 3.03
C SER A 3 33.36 2.08 3.28
N THR A 4 33.54 0.96 2.58
CA THR A 4 32.69 -0.23 2.69
C THR A 4 32.82 -0.92 4.04
N LEU A 5 34.05 -1.03 4.57
CA LEU A 5 34.30 -1.61 5.89
C LEU A 5 33.63 -0.79 7.02
N SER A 6 33.55 0.53 6.85
CA SER A 6 32.87 1.41 7.81
C SER A 6 31.34 1.26 7.76
N GLU A 7 30.79 0.99 6.58
CA GLU A 7 29.35 0.73 6.41
C GLU A 7 28.95 -0.63 6.97
N ASP A 8 29.73 -1.67 6.71
CA ASP A 8 29.48 -3.02 7.24
C ASP A 8 29.50 -3.03 8.79
N ILE A 9 30.43 -2.30 9.40
CA ILE A 9 30.50 -2.17 10.86
C ILE A 9 29.28 -1.41 11.41
N LYS A 10 28.83 -0.35 10.73
CA LYS A 10 27.63 0.40 11.15
C LYS A 10 26.38 -0.47 11.08
N GLU A 11 26.22 -1.25 10.02
CA GLU A 11 25.10 -2.18 9.87
C GLU A 11 25.15 -3.29 10.93
N LEU A 12 26.33 -3.84 11.23
CA LEU A 12 26.49 -4.81 12.31
C LEU A 12 26.12 -4.23 13.68
N ILE A 13 26.51 -2.99 13.96
CA ILE A 13 26.15 -2.30 15.21
C ILE A 13 24.64 -2.10 15.29
N LYS A 14 24.00 -1.61 14.22
CA LYS A 14 22.55 -1.44 14.17
C LYS A 14 21.82 -2.77 14.39
N PHE A 15 22.27 -3.84 13.75
CA PHE A 15 21.69 -5.17 13.91
C PHE A 15 21.83 -5.70 15.34
N THR A 16 23.00 -5.47 15.96
CA THR A 16 23.24 -5.86 17.36
C THR A 16 22.32 -5.09 18.31
N ILE A 17 22.21 -3.76 18.12
CA ILE A 17 21.29 -2.91 18.89
C ILE A 17 19.84 -3.36 18.69
N TYR A 18 19.44 -3.62 17.44
CA TYR A 18 18.12 -4.12 17.09
C TYR A 18 17.79 -5.40 17.87
N LEU A 19 18.66 -6.41 17.82
CA LEU A 19 18.44 -7.69 18.49
C LEU A 19 18.35 -7.55 20.01
N ILE A 20 19.23 -6.76 20.61
CA ILE A 20 19.21 -6.52 22.07
C ILE A 20 17.91 -5.83 22.48
N LEU A 21 17.48 -4.81 21.74
CA LEU A 21 16.23 -4.10 22.02
C LEU A 21 15.02 -4.99 21.81
N GLU A 22 14.97 -5.76 20.72
CA GLU A 22 13.87 -6.68 20.41
C GLU A 22 13.69 -7.70 21.54
N VAL A 23 14.77 -8.36 21.97
CA VAL A 23 14.74 -9.34 23.06
C VAL A 23 14.37 -8.70 24.39
N SER A 24 14.91 -7.52 24.68
CA SER A 24 14.63 -6.81 25.95
C SER A 24 13.18 -6.36 26.05
N ILE A 25 12.64 -5.77 24.98
CA ILE A 25 11.25 -5.32 24.93
C ILE A 25 10.30 -6.53 24.97
N PHE A 26 10.61 -7.57 24.19
CA PHE A 26 9.83 -8.81 24.20
C PHE A 26 9.79 -9.46 25.58
N PHE A 27 10.95 -9.59 26.25
CA PHE A 27 11.01 -10.14 27.59
C PHE A 27 10.22 -9.28 28.58
N ALA A 28 10.39 -7.95 28.55
CA ALA A 28 9.69 -7.05 29.47
C ALA A 28 8.16 -7.12 29.33
N ILE A 29 7.65 -7.17 28.09
CA ILE A 29 6.20 -7.23 27.82
C ILE A 29 5.62 -8.61 28.17
N THR A 30 6.36 -9.69 27.93
CA THR A 30 5.88 -11.05 28.27
C THR A 30 5.83 -11.32 29.77
N GLN A 31 6.49 -10.51 30.61
CA GLN A 31 6.31 -10.58 32.07
C GLN A 31 4.95 -10.03 32.52
N THR A 32 4.30 -9.19 31.71
CA THR A 32 3.01 -8.57 32.06
C THR A 32 1.83 -9.18 31.30
N LEU A 33 2.07 -9.80 30.15
CA LEU A 33 1.06 -10.52 29.38
C LEU A 33 0.77 -11.91 29.98
N GLY A 34 -0.50 -12.18 30.28
CA GLY A 34 -0.96 -13.51 30.64
C GLY A 34 -0.90 -14.49 29.46
N GLY A 35 -0.71 -15.79 29.76
CA GLY A 35 -0.81 -16.87 28.77
C GLY A 35 0.49 -17.22 28.05
N ILE A 36 1.62 -16.63 28.42
CA ILE A 36 2.96 -17.12 28.10
C ILE A 36 3.80 -17.14 29.37
N THR A 37 4.66 -18.14 29.53
CA THR A 37 5.68 -18.14 30.58
C THR A 37 7.05 -18.19 29.96
N ILE A 38 7.85 -17.14 30.19
CA ILE A 38 9.24 -17.07 29.76
C ILE A 38 10.11 -16.94 31.02
N PRO A 39 10.86 -17.99 31.40
CA PRO A 39 11.47 -18.08 32.73
C PRO A 39 12.67 -17.13 32.92
N ASN A 40 13.37 -16.76 31.85
CA ASN A 40 14.53 -15.87 31.93
C ASN A 40 14.84 -15.21 30.57
N PHE A 41 15.66 -14.16 30.60
CA PHE A 41 16.11 -13.44 29.41
C PHE A 41 16.80 -14.34 28.38
N ARG A 42 17.58 -15.33 28.83
CA ARG A 42 18.22 -16.31 27.95
C ARG A 42 17.20 -17.09 27.12
N THR A 43 16.06 -17.43 27.72
CA THR A 43 14.97 -18.12 27.04
C THR A 43 14.27 -17.24 26.02
N ALA A 44 14.03 -15.96 26.34
CA ALA A 44 13.51 -14.98 25.38
C ALA A 44 14.44 -14.83 24.17
N PHE A 45 15.75 -14.72 24.41
CA PHE A 45 16.76 -14.67 23.36
C PHE A 45 16.73 -15.92 22.46
N LEU A 46 16.68 -17.11 23.07
CA LEU A 46 16.59 -18.38 22.32
C LEU A 46 15.32 -18.45 21.47
N ILE A 47 14.17 -18.02 22.01
CA ILE A 47 12.91 -17.99 21.26
C ILE A 47 13.02 -17.10 20.03
N ILE A 48 13.50 -15.87 20.17
CA ILE A 48 13.61 -14.92 19.06
C ILE A 48 14.57 -15.43 17.98
N ILE A 49 15.74 -15.96 18.38
CA ILE A 49 16.71 -16.51 17.44
C ILE A 49 16.17 -17.74 16.72
N LEU A 50 15.55 -18.69 17.46
CA LEU A 50 14.98 -19.89 16.86
C LEU A 50 13.83 -19.56 15.92
N LEU A 51 12.91 -18.69 16.32
CA LEU A 51 11.81 -18.25 15.46
C LEU A 51 12.33 -17.56 14.20
N SER A 52 13.33 -16.68 14.34
CA SER A 52 13.96 -16.00 13.21
C SER A 52 14.63 -16.99 12.24
N LEU A 53 15.34 -17.99 12.77
CA LEU A 53 15.98 -19.04 11.98
C LEU A 53 14.95 -19.92 11.27
N VAL A 54 13.91 -20.34 11.99
CA VAL A 54 12.80 -21.14 11.46
C VAL A 54 12.10 -20.38 10.34
N ASN A 55 11.81 -19.09 10.53
CA ASN A 55 11.21 -18.28 9.47
C ASN A 55 12.17 -18.09 8.29
N ALA A 56 13.45 -17.85 8.51
CA ALA A 56 14.41 -17.73 7.40
C ALA A 56 14.49 -18.98 6.51
N VAL A 57 14.21 -20.17 7.06
CA VAL A 57 14.28 -21.45 6.33
C VAL A 57 12.91 -21.91 5.83
N LEU A 58 11.89 -21.92 6.69
CA LEU A 58 10.58 -22.47 6.39
C LEU A 58 9.63 -21.45 5.75
N TRP A 59 9.78 -20.16 6.02
CA TRP A 59 8.80 -19.15 5.57
C TRP A 59 8.60 -19.10 4.04
N PRO A 60 9.64 -19.21 3.18
CA PRO A 60 9.41 -19.27 1.73
C PRO A 60 8.45 -20.39 1.32
N ILE A 61 8.61 -21.57 1.92
CA ILE A 61 7.78 -22.75 1.66
C ILE A 61 6.38 -22.54 2.25
N VAL A 62 6.31 -22.14 3.52
CA VAL A 62 5.05 -21.99 4.25
C VAL A 62 4.18 -20.89 3.65
N SER A 63 4.77 -19.74 3.31
CA SER A 63 4.05 -18.62 2.70
C SER A 63 3.53 -18.95 1.30
N TYR A 64 4.25 -19.76 0.53
CA TYR A 64 3.79 -20.24 -0.78
C TYR A 64 2.52 -21.09 -0.66
N PHE A 65 2.53 -22.12 0.20
CA PHE A 65 1.37 -23.00 0.38
C PHE A 65 0.22 -22.32 1.14
N SER A 66 0.54 -21.37 2.01
CA SER A 66 -0.45 -20.67 2.84
C SER A 66 -0.94 -19.35 2.23
N LEU A 67 -0.49 -18.99 1.03
CA LEU A 67 -0.76 -17.67 0.42
C LEU A 67 -2.25 -17.35 0.42
N ARG A 68 -3.08 -18.30 -0.02
CA ARG A 68 -4.54 -18.13 -0.06
C ARG A 68 -5.13 -17.86 1.33
N PHE A 69 -4.66 -18.57 2.35
CA PHE A 69 -5.10 -18.37 3.73
C PHE A 69 -4.67 -16.99 4.24
N ILE A 70 -3.44 -16.58 3.93
CA ILE A 70 -2.89 -15.27 4.32
C ILE A 70 -3.68 -14.14 3.64
N VAL A 71 -3.97 -14.23 2.34
CA VAL A 71 -4.76 -13.23 1.61
C VAL A 71 -6.18 -13.13 2.17
N LEU A 72 -6.85 -14.26 2.41
CA LEU A 72 -8.22 -14.29 2.96
C LEU A 72 -8.31 -13.70 4.37
N THR A 73 -7.23 -13.78 5.15
CA THR A 73 -7.13 -13.19 6.49
C THR A 73 -6.53 -11.80 6.49
N ILE A 74 -6.34 -11.18 5.31
CA ILE A 74 -5.75 -9.84 5.12
C ILE A 74 -4.38 -9.78 5.82
N GLY A 75 -3.61 -10.86 5.73
CA GLY A 75 -2.30 -10.97 6.37
C GLY A 75 -2.29 -11.52 7.78
N PHE A 76 -3.37 -11.40 8.56
CA PHE A 76 -3.34 -11.83 9.97
C PHE A 76 -3.11 -13.33 10.17
N GLY A 77 -3.38 -14.14 9.15
CA GLY A 77 -3.04 -15.57 9.13
C GLY A 77 -1.56 -15.85 9.28
N THR A 78 -0.66 -14.91 8.95
CA THR A 78 0.79 -15.07 9.19
C THR A 78 1.10 -15.28 10.67
N PHE A 79 0.45 -14.51 11.56
CA PHE A 79 0.66 -14.62 13.00
C PHE A 79 0.11 -15.92 13.58
N LEU A 80 -0.95 -16.49 12.99
CA LEU A 80 -1.45 -17.81 13.37
C LEU A 80 -0.45 -18.91 12.99
N ILE A 81 0.14 -18.81 11.80
CA ILE A 81 1.17 -19.73 11.32
C ILE A 81 2.43 -19.63 12.20
N ASP A 82 2.92 -18.40 12.44
CA ASP A 82 4.05 -18.16 13.35
C ASP A 82 3.73 -18.66 14.77
N GLY A 83 2.46 -18.57 15.19
CA GLY A 83 1.97 -19.13 16.44
C GLY A 83 2.13 -20.63 16.56
N ILE A 84 1.80 -21.34 15.48
CA ILE A 84 1.97 -22.80 15.39
C ILE A 84 3.46 -23.15 15.41
N LEU A 85 4.30 -22.42 14.67
CA LEU A 85 5.75 -22.61 14.68
C LEU A 85 6.34 -22.36 16.07
N LEU A 86 5.89 -21.29 16.73
CA LEU A 86 6.30 -20.94 18.08
C LEU A 86 5.84 -21.98 19.11
N TYR A 87 4.63 -22.53 18.96
CA TYR A 87 4.16 -23.65 19.77
C TYR A 87 5.07 -24.87 19.62
N ILE A 88 5.43 -25.23 18.39
CA ILE A 88 6.37 -26.33 18.12
C ILE A 88 7.72 -26.06 18.79
N ILE A 89 8.27 -24.85 18.66
CA ILE A 89 9.51 -24.44 19.33
C ILE A 89 9.39 -24.58 20.85
N SER A 90 8.25 -24.20 21.44
CA SER A 90 8.03 -24.27 22.89
C SER A 90 8.11 -25.70 23.44
N LEU A 91 7.76 -26.72 22.64
CA LEU A 91 7.87 -28.14 23.05
C LEU A 91 9.32 -28.57 23.30
N PHE A 92 10.29 -27.88 22.72
CA PHE A 92 11.72 -28.18 22.85
C PHE A 92 12.43 -27.31 23.89
N ILE A 93 11.76 -26.30 24.46
CA ILE A 93 12.36 -25.37 25.42
C ILE A 93 11.72 -25.57 26.80
N PRO A 94 12.45 -26.17 27.77
CA PRO A 94 11.93 -26.38 29.11
C PRO A 94 11.48 -25.07 29.76
N GLY A 95 10.27 -25.08 30.34
CA GLY A 95 9.72 -23.94 31.07
C GLY A 95 9.01 -22.90 30.20
N VAL A 96 8.88 -23.12 28.88
CA VAL A 96 8.06 -22.28 28.00
C VAL A 96 6.71 -22.95 27.77
N TYR A 97 5.64 -22.22 28.06
CA TYR A 97 4.27 -22.64 27.78
C TYR A 97 3.52 -21.53 27.06
N ILE A 98 2.84 -21.89 25.97
CA ILE A 98 2.02 -21.00 25.15
C ILE A 98 0.70 -21.71 24.90
N SER A 99 -0.42 -21.05 25.17
CA SER A 99 -1.75 -21.62 24.96
C SER A 99 -2.80 -20.57 24.60
N GLY A 100 -3.92 -21.02 24.05
CA GLY A 100 -5.07 -20.18 23.73
C GLY A 100 -4.73 -19.03 22.79
N ILE A 101 -5.15 -17.82 23.16
CA ILE A 101 -4.96 -16.61 22.35
C ILE A 101 -3.48 -16.18 22.21
N SER A 102 -2.61 -16.66 23.10
CA SER A 102 -1.17 -16.37 23.07
C SER A 102 -0.47 -16.94 21.84
N LEU A 103 -1.05 -17.98 21.22
CA LEU A 103 -0.57 -18.48 19.93
C LEU A 103 -0.63 -17.39 18.86
N PHE A 104 -1.58 -16.47 18.92
CA PHE A 104 -1.70 -15.37 17.96
C PHE A 104 -1.04 -14.08 18.48
N SER A 105 -1.30 -13.71 19.73
CA SER A 105 -0.88 -12.41 20.27
C SER A 105 0.64 -12.29 20.46
N ILE A 106 1.34 -13.40 20.74
CA ILE A 106 2.80 -13.38 20.94
C ILE A 106 3.56 -13.18 19.62
N PRO A 107 3.30 -13.93 18.53
CA PRO A 107 3.86 -13.61 17.23
C PRO A 107 3.52 -12.21 16.73
N LEU A 108 2.27 -11.77 16.91
CA LEU A 108 1.87 -10.41 16.59
C LEU A 108 2.70 -9.38 17.37
N LEU A 109 2.90 -9.59 18.67
CA LEU A 109 3.73 -8.73 19.51
C LEU A 109 5.18 -8.68 19.01
N ILE A 110 5.79 -9.84 18.73
CA ILE A 110 7.16 -9.92 18.20
C ILE A 110 7.25 -9.12 16.89
N ALA A 111 6.31 -9.33 15.97
CA ALA A 111 6.29 -8.63 14.69
C ALA A 111 6.08 -7.11 14.85
N LEU A 112 5.26 -6.66 15.81
CA LEU A 112 5.07 -5.25 16.12
C LEU A 112 6.34 -4.62 16.69
N ILE A 113 7.02 -5.28 17.64
CA ILE A 113 8.30 -4.82 18.19
C ILE A 113 9.34 -4.73 17.06
N SER A 114 9.48 -5.80 16.29
CA SER A 114 10.39 -5.91 15.15
C SER A 114 10.18 -4.76 14.16
N SER A 115 8.95 -4.56 13.72
CA SER A 115 8.63 -3.51 12.76
C SER A 115 8.83 -2.11 13.34
N LEU A 116 8.51 -1.87 14.61
CA LEU A 116 8.73 -0.58 15.24
C LEU A 116 10.21 -0.25 15.30
N LEU A 117 11.04 -1.21 15.71
CA LEU A 117 12.49 -1.06 15.77
C LEU A 117 13.10 -0.86 14.37
N SER A 118 12.62 -1.58 13.35
CA SER A 118 13.05 -1.38 11.96
C SER A 118 12.80 0.06 11.50
N ILE A 119 11.61 0.60 11.77
CA ILE A 119 11.25 1.99 11.43
C ILE A 119 12.15 2.99 12.18
N ILE A 120 12.36 2.82 13.49
CA ILE A 120 13.14 3.76 14.32
C ILE A 120 14.63 3.73 13.97
N LEU A 121 15.20 2.55 13.76
CA LEU A 121 16.61 2.37 13.47
C LEU A 121 16.94 2.59 11.97
N ASN A 122 15.91 2.86 11.16
CA ASN A 122 16.00 3.05 9.71
C ASN A 122 16.78 1.90 9.04
N ILE A 123 16.39 0.67 9.39
CA ILE A 123 16.92 -0.55 8.78
C ILE A 123 16.19 -0.72 7.44
N ASP A 124 16.94 -0.68 6.34
CA ASP A 124 16.37 -0.65 5.00
C ASP A 124 15.70 -2.00 4.67
N ASP A 125 14.38 -2.07 4.69
CA ASP A 125 13.60 -3.31 4.48
C ASP A 125 13.84 -3.95 3.10
N ASP A 126 14.34 -3.17 2.14
CA ASP A 126 14.55 -3.57 0.75
C ASP A 126 15.89 -4.29 0.51
N THR A 127 16.82 -4.30 1.49
CA THR A 127 18.06 -5.11 1.45
C THR A 127 17.93 -6.47 2.15
N SER A 128 16.73 -6.81 2.63
CA SER A 128 16.47 -8.03 3.38
C SER A 128 16.82 -9.31 2.61
N TYR A 129 17.26 -10.33 3.35
CA TYR A 129 17.52 -11.71 2.88
C TYR A 129 16.39 -12.27 2.00
N TYR A 130 15.13 -11.98 2.35
CA TYR A 130 13.95 -12.38 1.58
C TYR A 130 13.91 -11.78 0.18
N HIS A 131 14.35 -10.52 0.00
CA HIS A 131 14.42 -9.91 -1.34
C HIS A 131 15.35 -10.71 -2.26
N ASN A 132 16.53 -11.10 -1.78
CA ASN A 132 17.51 -11.85 -2.57
C ASN A 132 17.07 -13.28 -2.91
N ILE A 133 16.32 -13.95 -2.02
CA ILE A 133 15.76 -15.28 -2.31
C ILE A 133 14.63 -15.17 -3.32
N LEU A 134 13.68 -14.27 -3.07
CA LEU A 134 12.54 -14.08 -3.97
C LEU A 134 12.99 -13.67 -5.36
N GLU A 135 14.00 -12.80 -5.45
CA GLU A 135 14.62 -12.44 -6.71
C GLU A 135 15.20 -13.67 -7.42
N LYS A 136 15.94 -14.53 -6.72
CA LYS A 136 16.47 -15.77 -7.32
C LYS A 136 15.36 -16.73 -7.76
N GLU A 137 14.35 -16.96 -6.93
CA GLU A 137 13.23 -17.86 -7.23
C GLU A 137 12.42 -17.34 -8.42
N MET A 138 12.03 -16.07 -8.42
CA MET A 138 11.28 -15.45 -9.53
C MET A 138 12.10 -15.45 -10.82
N LYS A 139 13.41 -15.16 -10.75
CA LYS A 139 14.28 -15.23 -11.93
C LYS A 139 14.41 -16.66 -12.48
N MET A 140 14.30 -17.71 -11.65
CA MET A 140 14.32 -19.10 -12.09
C MET A 140 12.98 -19.54 -12.71
N ILE A 141 11.87 -19.14 -12.11
CA ILE A 141 10.50 -19.47 -12.59
C ILE A 141 10.22 -18.77 -13.93
N TYR A 142 10.58 -17.49 -14.05
CA TYR A 142 10.36 -16.68 -15.24
C TYR A 142 11.66 -16.59 -16.05
N SER A 143 12.00 -17.68 -16.74
CA SER A 143 13.25 -17.87 -17.49
C SER A 143 13.21 -17.36 -18.95
N LYS A 144 12.07 -16.87 -19.41
CA LYS A 144 11.88 -16.44 -20.81
C LYS A 144 12.73 -15.19 -21.10
N GLU A 145 13.40 -15.15 -22.25
CA GLU A 145 14.06 -13.93 -22.73
C GLU A 145 13.01 -12.85 -22.97
N ILE A 146 13.27 -11.67 -22.40
CA ILE A 146 12.38 -10.52 -22.46
C ILE A 146 13.04 -9.48 -23.38
N ASP A 147 12.52 -9.39 -24.60
CA ASP A 147 13.12 -8.54 -25.66
C ASP A 147 12.43 -7.17 -25.80
N MET A 148 11.40 -6.90 -25.01
CA MET A 148 10.64 -5.64 -25.07
C MET A 148 10.63 -4.91 -23.73
N ASP A 149 10.81 -3.59 -23.79
CA ASP A 149 10.60 -2.69 -22.66
C ASP A 149 9.21 -2.90 -22.05
N GLY A 150 9.12 -2.79 -20.73
CA GLY A 150 7.86 -2.74 -20.00
C GLY A 150 7.51 -1.33 -19.60
N PHE A 151 6.24 -1.08 -19.29
CA PHE A 151 5.76 0.24 -18.85
C PHE A 151 5.06 0.12 -17.49
N ILE A 152 5.34 1.05 -16.59
CA ILE A 152 4.70 1.13 -15.27
C ILE A 152 4.06 2.51 -15.16
N PHE A 153 2.73 2.54 -15.22
CA PHE A 153 1.93 3.73 -15.02
C PHE A 153 1.56 3.84 -13.54
N LEU A 154 2.00 4.93 -12.90
CA LEU A 154 1.76 5.27 -11.50
C LEU A 154 0.86 6.50 -11.47
N GLU A 155 -0.42 6.29 -11.20
CA GLU A 155 -1.40 7.34 -11.04
C GLU A 155 -1.39 7.87 -9.59
N ILE A 156 -1.23 9.18 -9.42
CA ILE A 156 -1.53 9.87 -8.16
C ILE A 156 -2.92 10.49 -8.31
N ASP A 157 -3.89 9.85 -7.69
CA ASP A 157 -5.31 10.21 -7.75
C ASP A 157 -5.50 11.67 -7.30
N GLY A 158 -6.24 12.46 -8.09
CA GLY A 158 -6.67 13.82 -7.75
C GLY A 158 -5.58 14.90 -7.71
N LEU A 159 -4.33 14.60 -8.11
CA LEU A 159 -3.22 15.55 -8.04
C LEU A 159 -3.22 16.55 -9.21
N SER A 160 -3.49 17.83 -8.93
CA SER A 160 -3.40 18.87 -9.96
C SER A 160 -1.95 19.22 -10.31
N HIS A 161 -1.70 19.66 -11.55
CA HIS A 161 -0.39 20.17 -11.98
C HIS A 161 0.12 21.31 -11.07
N SER A 162 -0.74 22.26 -10.69
CA SER A 162 -0.36 23.37 -9.81
C SER A 162 0.04 22.90 -8.40
N THR A 163 -0.65 21.88 -7.88
CA THR A 163 -0.30 21.31 -6.58
C THR A 163 1.01 20.54 -6.65
N LEU A 164 1.22 19.75 -7.72
CA LEU A 164 2.47 19.03 -7.93
C LEU A 164 3.66 20.00 -7.98
N MET A 165 3.56 21.10 -8.73
CA MET A 165 4.62 22.11 -8.78
C MET A 165 4.99 22.64 -7.39
N LYS A 166 3.99 22.97 -6.55
CA LYS A 166 4.22 23.40 -5.17
C LYS A 166 4.87 22.32 -4.31
N ALA A 167 4.45 21.06 -4.47
CA ALA A 167 5.05 19.94 -3.75
C ALA A 167 6.52 19.72 -4.14
N LEU A 168 6.86 19.89 -5.43
CA LEU A 168 8.24 19.84 -5.90
C LEU A 168 9.08 21.00 -5.34
N GLU A 169 8.55 22.23 -5.38
CA GLU A 169 9.20 23.44 -4.83
C GLU A 169 9.46 23.33 -3.32
N ASN A 170 8.54 22.72 -2.57
CA ASN A 170 8.67 22.51 -1.12
C ASN A 170 9.61 21.35 -0.75
N GLY A 171 10.09 20.58 -1.73
CA GLY A 171 10.87 19.36 -1.48
C GLY A 171 10.06 18.21 -0.90
N ASP A 172 8.74 18.19 -1.08
CA ASP A 172 7.86 17.12 -0.65
C ASP A 172 7.95 15.88 -1.57
N MET A 173 8.46 16.02 -2.80
CA MET A 173 8.58 14.92 -3.75
C MET A 173 10.00 14.83 -4.36
N PRO A 174 11.04 14.59 -3.54
CA PRO A 174 12.43 14.65 -3.97
C PRO A 174 12.81 13.63 -5.05
N THR A 175 12.12 12.50 -5.14
CA THR A 175 12.37 11.49 -6.18
C THR A 175 11.89 12.00 -7.53
N LEU A 176 10.66 12.52 -7.61
CA LEU A 176 10.15 13.16 -8.82
C LEU A 176 10.96 14.39 -9.22
N SER A 177 11.35 15.24 -8.26
CA SER A 177 12.22 16.40 -8.53
C SER A 177 13.52 15.94 -9.19
N LYS A 178 14.19 14.93 -8.62
CA LYS A 178 15.41 14.37 -9.17
C LYS A 178 15.19 13.80 -10.59
N TRP A 179 14.10 13.08 -10.83
CA TRP A 179 13.81 12.53 -12.17
C TRP A 179 13.69 13.61 -13.24
N ILE A 180 13.11 14.76 -12.89
CA ILE A 180 12.99 15.93 -13.77
C ILE A 180 14.35 16.61 -13.96
N GLU A 181 15.09 16.85 -12.86
CA GLU A 181 16.41 17.49 -12.87
C GLU A 181 17.43 16.68 -13.70
N ASP A 182 17.45 15.36 -13.54
CA ASP A 182 18.29 14.43 -14.30
C ASP A 182 17.83 14.26 -15.76
N SER A 183 16.77 14.96 -16.19
CA SER A 183 16.17 14.88 -17.53
C SER A 183 15.70 13.49 -17.95
N SER A 184 15.53 12.58 -16.98
CA SER A 184 14.98 11.23 -17.20
C SER A 184 13.47 11.28 -17.49
N HIS A 185 12.77 12.27 -16.93
CA HIS A 185 11.34 12.50 -17.10
C HIS A 185 11.07 13.95 -17.51
N LYS A 186 9.94 14.17 -18.19
CA LYS A 186 9.45 15.50 -18.55
C LYS A 186 8.06 15.71 -17.94
N LEU A 187 7.90 16.82 -17.23
CA LEU A 187 6.60 17.22 -16.72
C LEU A 187 5.75 17.77 -17.88
N ALA A 188 4.58 17.18 -18.10
CA ALA A 188 3.60 17.63 -19.07
C ALA A 188 2.28 17.93 -18.36
N LYS A 189 1.66 19.06 -18.71
CA LYS A 189 0.30 19.38 -18.31
C LYS A 189 -0.67 18.76 -19.32
N TRP A 190 -1.73 18.16 -18.82
CA TRP A 190 -2.85 17.73 -19.64
C TRP A 190 -4.18 18.18 -19.01
N GLU A 191 -5.24 18.15 -19.81
CA GLU A 191 -6.58 18.54 -19.41
C GLU A 191 -7.48 17.31 -19.51
N THR A 192 -8.22 17.04 -18.44
CA THR A 192 -9.13 15.90 -18.35
C THR A 192 -10.43 16.23 -19.06
N ASP A 193 -11.10 15.20 -19.54
CA ASP A 193 -12.46 15.33 -20.04
C ASP A 193 -13.47 15.60 -18.90
N LEU A 194 -14.71 15.97 -19.25
CA LEU A 194 -15.82 16.04 -18.31
C LEU A 194 -16.57 14.69 -18.28
N SER A 195 -16.79 14.06 -17.14
CA SER A 195 -16.50 14.50 -15.76
C SER A 195 -15.04 14.32 -15.34
N SER A 196 -14.47 15.26 -14.60
CA SER A 196 -13.11 15.20 -14.05
C SER A 196 -13.08 14.41 -12.74
N GLN A 197 -13.25 13.09 -12.83
CA GLN A 197 -13.37 12.18 -11.69
C GLN A 197 -12.70 10.84 -12.01
N THR A 198 -12.24 10.13 -10.98
CA THR A 198 -11.50 8.87 -11.14
C THR A 198 -12.20 7.85 -12.04
N SER A 199 -13.52 7.72 -11.96
CA SER A 199 -14.25 6.72 -12.75
C SER A 199 -14.25 7.01 -14.25
N SER A 200 -14.53 8.24 -14.66
CA SER A 200 -14.53 8.66 -16.06
C SER A 200 -13.10 8.80 -16.60
N SER A 201 -12.18 9.34 -15.80
CA SER A 201 -10.78 9.49 -16.20
C SER A 201 -10.10 8.13 -16.39
N GLN A 202 -10.21 7.21 -15.44
CA GLN A 202 -9.62 5.87 -15.60
C GLN A 202 -10.28 5.08 -16.73
N ALA A 203 -11.60 5.21 -16.94
CA ALA A 203 -12.27 4.63 -18.10
C ALA A 203 -11.68 5.15 -19.42
N GLY A 204 -11.44 6.46 -19.53
CA GLY A 204 -10.77 7.06 -20.68
C GLY A 204 -9.32 6.57 -20.86
N ILE A 205 -8.53 6.55 -19.78
CA ILE A 205 -7.11 6.15 -19.82
C ILE A 205 -6.95 4.67 -20.14
N LEU A 206 -7.71 3.79 -19.46
CA LEU A 206 -7.53 2.34 -19.53
C LEU A 206 -8.30 1.70 -20.69
N HIS A 207 -9.44 2.25 -21.10
CA HIS A 207 -10.29 1.66 -22.15
C HIS A 207 -10.42 2.53 -23.40
N GLY A 208 -9.91 3.77 -23.39
CA GLY A 208 -10.14 4.73 -24.48
C GLY A 208 -11.62 5.12 -24.61
N ASN A 209 -12.43 4.85 -23.59
CA ASN A 209 -13.88 5.01 -23.63
C ASN A 209 -14.44 5.34 -22.24
N ASN A 210 -14.88 6.58 -22.07
CA ASN A 210 -15.54 7.09 -20.85
C ASN A 210 -17.04 7.37 -21.08
N SER A 211 -17.64 6.78 -22.11
CA SER A 211 -19.02 7.07 -22.53
C SER A 211 -20.04 6.77 -21.43
N ASN A 212 -20.98 7.69 -21.22
CA ASN A 212 -22.09 7.54 -20.28
C ASN A 212 -21.67 7.33 -18.81
N ILE A 213 -20.57 7.97 -18.40
CA ILE A 213 -20.13 8.08 -17.00
C ILE A 213 -20.17 9.57 -16.60
N PRO A 214 -21.37 10.13 -16.30
CA PRO A 214 -21.52 11.57 -16.11
C PRO A 214 -21.03 12.07 -14.74
N ALA A 215 -20.91 11.19 -13.75
CA ALA A 215 -20.48 11.52 -12.40
C ALA A 215 -20.06 10.25 -11.64
N PHE A 216 -19.55 10.42 -10.41
CA PHE A 216 -19.11 9.33 -9.56
C PHE A 216 -20.31 8.54 -9.04
N ARG A 217 -21.43 9.24 -8.83
CA ARG A 217 -22.76 8.70 -8.55
C ARG A 217 -23.79 9.38 -9.42
N TRP A 218 -24.70 8.60 -10.02
CA TRP A 218 -25.77 9.12 -10.86
C TRP A 218 -27.00 8.22 -10.80
N ILE A 219 -28.11 8.69 -11.38
CA ILE A 219 -29.38 7.96 -11.46
C ILE A 219 -29.64 7.58 -12.92
N GLU A 220 -29.91 6.30 -13.16
CA GLU A 220 -30.34 5.79 -14.46
C GLU A 220 -31.87 5.75 -14.52
N LYS A 221 -32.47 6.79 -15.13
CA LYS A 221 -33.93 6.92 -15.23
C LYS A 221 -34.60 5.76 -15.98
N GLU A 222 -33.95 5.28 -17.04
CA GLU A 222 -34.43 4.16 -17.86
C GLU A 222 -34.42 2.82 -17.10
N ASN A 223 -33.67 2.73 -16.01
CA ASN A 223 -33.51 1.52 -15.18
C ASN A 223 -34.20 1.69 -13.83
N ASP A 224 -35.47 2.11 -13.82
CA ASP A 224 -36.29 2.31 -12.62
C ASP A 224 -35.62 3.22 -11.57
N ASN A 225 -35.03 4.33 -12.05
CA ASN A 225 -34.27 5.27 -11.23
C ASN A 225 -33.14 4.62 -10.39
N ARG A 226 -32.53 3.56 -10.91
CA ARG A 226 -31.40 2.89 -10.24
C ARG A 226 -30.27 3.87 -9.98
N VAL A 227 -29.80 3.90 -8.73
CA VAL A 227 -28.61 4.65 -8.33
C VAL A 227 -27.36 3.85 -8.70
N ILE A 228 -26.51 4.44 -9.53
CA ILE A 228 -25.21 3.92 -9.89
C ILE A 228 -24.13 4.65 -9.09
N SER A 229 -23.15 3.90 -8.60
CA SER A 229 -21.99 4.41 -7.86
C SER A 229 -20.75 3.74 -8.43
N SER A 230 -19.75 4.52 -8.80
CA SER A 230 -18.53 4.03 -9.45
C SER A 230 -17.71 3.09 -8.56
N ASN A 231 -17.87 3.21 -7.25
CA ASN A 231 -17.32 2.32 -6.23
C ASN A 231 -18.39 1.41 -5.58
N GLY A 232 -19.52 1.21 -6.25
CA GLY A 232 -20.52 0.22 -5.82
C GLY A 232 -20.17 -1.15 -6.39
N ARG A 233 -20.18 -2.21 -5.57
CA ARG A 233 -19.72 -3.56 -5.95
C ARG A 233 -20.28 -4.06 -7.28
N ASP A 234 -21.60 -4.03 -7.47
CA ASP A 234 -22.24 -4.51 -8.71
C ASP A 234 -22.24 -3.45 -9.82
N ASN A 235 -22.02 -2.20 -9.45
CA ASN A 235 -22.06 -1.07 -10.36
C ASN A 235 -20.72 -0.88 -11.08
N SER A 236 -19.59 -1.05 -10.38
CA SER A 236 -18.24 -0.95 -10.97
C SER A 236 -18.01 -2.00 -12.06
N GLU A 237 -18.43 -3.25 -11.82
CA GLU A 237 -18.38 -4.33 -12.82
C GLU A 237 -19.26 -4.01 -14.04
N LEU A 238 -20.47 -3.51 -13.80
CA LEU A 238 -21.42 -3.12 -14.85
C LEU A 238 -20.88 -1.97 -15.71
N ILE A 239 -20.28 -0.95 -15.08
CA ILE A 239 -19.67 0.19 -15.76
C ILE A 239 -18.55 -0.30 -16.69
N GLU A 240 -17.60 -1.08 -16.18
CA GLU A 240 -16.50 -1.57 -17.00
C GLU A 240 -16.99 -2.44 -18.16
N LYS A 241 -17.98 -3.32 -17.92
CA LYS A 241 -18.57 -4.16 -18.98
C LYS A 241 -19.18 -3.35 -20.13
N ARG A 242 -19.68 -2.14 -19.85
CA ARG A 242 -20.29 -1.27 -20.87
C ARG A 242 -19.25 -0.52 -21.71
N ILE A 243 -18.08 -0.23 -21.14
CA ILE A 243 -17.03 0.56 -21.82
C ILE A 243 -15.94 -0.31 -22.46
N SER A 244 -15.69 -1.51 -21.94
CA SER A 244 -14.66 -2.43 -22.41
C SER A 244 -14.97 -2.95 -23.81
N ASN A 245 -13.93 -3.08 -24.62
CA ASN A 245 -13.94 -3.72 -25.94
C ASN A 245 -13.01 -4.96 -26.00
N GLY A 246 -12.49 -5.41 -24.86
CA GLY A 246 -11.51 -6.48 -24.75
C GLY A 246 -10.11 -6.10 -25.26
N LYS A 247 -9.85 -4.83 -25.54
CA LYS A 247 -8.59 -4.28 -26.07
C LYS A 247 -8.13 -3.06 -25.26
N GLY A 248 -8.49 -2.98 -23.98
CA GLY A 248 -7.99 -1.98 -23.05
C GLY A 248 -6.47 -1.99 -22.94
N LEU A 249 -5.90 -0.96 -22.32
CA LEU A 249 -4.46 -0.73 -22.15
C LEU A 249 -3.71 -1.94 -21.60
N LEU A 250 -4.36 -2.75 -20.76
CA LEU A 250 -3.78 -3.89 -20.06
C LEU A 250 -4.16 -5.25 -20.65
N SER A 251 -4.89 -5.27 -21.77
CA SER A 251 -5.34 -6.50 -22.45
C SER A 251 -4.19 -7.39 -22.96
N ASN A 252 -3.03 -6.82 -23.28
CA ASN A 252 -1.89 -7.57 -23.82
C ASN A 252 -0.85 -7.89 -22.73
N ASN A 253 -1.19 -8.83 -21.84
CA ASN A 253 -0.35 -9.27 -20.72
C ASN A 253 0.04 -8.09 -19.81
N GLY A 254 -0.98 -7.31 -19.43
CA GLY A 254 -0.87 -6.23 -18.46
C GLY A 254 -1.41 -6.63 -17.08
N ALA A 255 -1.11 -5.79 -16.09
CA ALA A 255 -1.48 -5.97 -14.70
C ALA A 255 -2.15 -4.71 -14.14
N SER A 256 -3.31 -4.89 -13.51
CA SER A 256 -4.05 -3.82 -12.82
C SER A 256 -3.85 -3.91 -11.31
N ARG A 257 -3.45 -2.81 -10.66
CA ARG A 257 -3.18 -2.75 -9.21
C ARG A 257 -3.93 -1.59 -8.57
N SER A 258 -4.87 -1.89 -7.68
CA SER A 258 -5.60 -0.87 -6.91
C SER A 258 -6.36 0.15 -7.77
N ASN A 259 -6.89 -0.24 -8.93
CA ASN A 259 -7.61 0.65 -9.85
C ASN A 259 -9.14 0.49 -9.73
N LEU A 260 -9.91 1.41 -10.29
CA LEU A 260 -11.37 1.22 -10.43
C LEU A 260 -11.70 0.24 -11.55
N CYS A 261 -11.04 0.37 -12.71
CA CYS A 261 -11.21 -0.50 -13.87
C CYS A 261 -9.98 -1.41 -14.04
N SER A 262 -10.16 -2.61 -14.60
CA SER A 262 -9.07 -3.54 -14.88
C SER A 262 -8.30 -3.21 -16.15
N GLY A 263 -8.83 -2.37 -17.04
CA GLY A 263 -8.20 -2.08 -18.33
C GLY A 263 -8.04 -3.32 -19.21
N ASP A 264 -8.95 -4.29 -19.04
CA ASP A 264 -8.92 -5.63 -19.63
C ASP A 264 -7.73 -6.52 -19.20
N ALA A 265 -7.09 -6.23 -18.06
CA ALA A 265 -6.09 -7.11 -17.47
C ALA A 265 -6.68 -8.44 -16.96
N ASP A 266 -6.05 -9.56 -17.30
CA ASP A 266 -6.35 -10.88 -16.70
C ASP A 266 -5.93 -10.93 -15.22
N ASP A 267 -4.77 -10.35 -14.88
CA ASP A 267 -4.31 -10.24 -13.49
C ASP A 267 -4.62 -8.87 -12.89
N HIS A 268 -5.56 -8.87 -11.96
CA HIS A 268 -6.02 -7.68 -11.26
C HIS A 268 -6.00 -7.92 -9.75
N ILE A 269 -5.32 -7.02 -9.03
CA ILE A 269 -5.25 -7.01 -7.56
C ILE A 269 -5.88 -5.70 -7.06
N LEU A 270 -6.71 -5.79 -6.02
CA LEU A 270 -7.39 -4.64 -5.40
C LEU A 270 -8.16 -3.77 -6.41
N THR A 271 -8.59 -4.36 -7.54
CA THR A 271 -9.31 -3.64 -8.59
C THR A 271 -10.82 -3.68 -8.35
N PHE A 272 -11.46 -2.51 -8.25
CA PHE A 272 -12.82 -2.39 -7.71
C PHE A 272 -13.89 -3.02 -8.60
N SER A 273 -13.78 -2.92 -9.93
CA SER A 273 -14.68 -3.56 -10.90
C SER A 273 -14.63 -5.08 -10.94
N LYS A 274 -13.57 -5.68 -10.36
CA LYS A 274 -13.35 -7.13 -10.32
C LYS A 274 -13.31 -7.68 -8.90
N PHE A 275 -13.70 -6.89 -7.89
CA PHE A 275 -13.64 -7.26 -6.47
C PHE A 275 -14.46 -8.51 -6.11
N THR A 276 -15.43 -8.89 -6.94
CA THR A 276 -16.23 -10.13 -6.84
C THR A 276 -15.49 -11.38 -7.32
N GLN A 277 -14.41 -11.24 -8.09
CA GLN A 277 -13.73 -12.36 -8.73
C GLN A 277 -12.63 -12.93 -7.81
N LEU A 278 -12.83 -14.19 -7.40
CA LEU A 278 -11.88 -14.97 -6.58
C LEU A 278 -10.52 -15.19 -7.27
N SER A 279 -10.41 -14.94 -8.58
CA SER A 279 -9.16 -15.00 -9.34
C SER A 279 -8.08 -14.08 -8.78
N SER A 280 -8.46 -12.90 -8.27
CA SER A 280 -7.55 -11.93 -7.66
C SER A 280 -6.84 -12.45 -6.39
N ILE A 281 -7.41 -13.45 -5.69
CA ILE A 281 -6.82 -14.07 -4.50
C ILE A 281 -5.70 -15.06 -4.86
N ASN A 282 -5.73 -15.62 -6.08
CA ASN A 282 -4.76 -16.60 -6.55
C ASN A 282 -3.57 -15.98 -7.31
N SER A 283 -3.50 -14.64 -7.41
CA SER A 283 -2.41 -13.98 -8.12
C SER A 283 -1.07 -14.19 -7.41
N SER A 284 -0.05 -14.63 -8.16
CA SER A 284 1.31 -14.80 -7.65
C SER A 284 1.94 -13.47 -7.21
N SER A 285 1.39 -12.33 -7.64
CA SER A 285 1.89 -11.00 -7.28
C SER A 285 1.66 -10.67 -5.79
N TRP A 286 0.74 -11.37 -5.12
CA TRP A 286 0.62 -11.33 -3.66
C TRP A 286 1.82 -11.94 -2.93
N TYR A 287 2.53 -12.85 -3.58
CA TYR A 287 3.62 -13.59 -2.94
C TYR A 287 4.71 -12.64 -2.43
N TYR A 288 5.05 -11.57 -3.17
CA TYR A 288 6.06 -10.61 -2.68
C TYR A 288 5.59 -9.79 -1.47
N LEU A 289 4.29 -9.50 -1.36
CA LEU A 289 3.75 -8.80 -0.20
C LEU A 289 3.78 -9.67 1.05
N TYR A 290 3.39 -10.93 0.94
CA TYR A 290 3.19 -11.83 2.08
C TYR A 290 4.40 -12.73 2.39
N SER A 291 5.39 -12.80 1.51
CA SER A 291 6.66 -13.49 1.76
C SER A 291 7.53 -12.79 2.80
N LYS A 292 7.18 -11.57 3.22
CA LYS A 292 7.84 -10.89 4.33
C LYS A 292 6.96 -10.97 5.59
N PRO A 293 7.36 -11.72 6.64
CA PRO A 293 6.49 -12.00 7.79
C PRO A 293 6.10 -10.74 8.59
N TYR A 294 6.89 -9.68 8.52
CA TYR A 294 6.69 -8.45 9.28
C TYR A 294 5.94 -7.33 8.53
N VAL A 295 5.64 -7.50 7.24
CA VAL A 295 4.98 -6.44 6.44
C VAL A 295 3.61 -6.08 6.98
N ILE A 296 2.87 -7.05 7.51
CA ILE A 296 1.55 -6.81 8.11
C ILE A 296 1.66 -6.00 9.40
N ALA A 297 2.61 -6.34 10.28
CA ALA A 297 2.87 -5.56 11.47
C ALA A 297 3.31 -4.12 11.14
N ARG A 298 4.13 -3.96 10.09
CA ARG A 298 4.53 -2.65 9.57
C ARG A 298 3.33 -1.83 9.11
N ILE A 299 2.48 -2.42 8.28
CA ILE A 299 1.25 -1.75 7.81
C ILE A 299 0.38 -1.35 9.00
N LEU A 300 0.22 -2.21 10.01
CA LEU A 300 -0.57 -1.91 11.21
C LEU A 300 0.00 -0.73 12.01
N ILE A 301 1.32 -0.67 12.22
CA ILE A 301 1.96 0.46 12.94
C ILE A 301 1.75 1.76 12.16
N LEU A 302 2.01 1.74 10.85
CA LEU A 302 1.84 2.91 10.00
C LEU A 302 0.36 3.34 9.91
N PHE A 303 -0.56 2.38 9.92
CA PHE A 303 -2.01 2.62 9.91
C PHE A 303 -2.44 3.33 11.19
N ILE A 304 -2.04 2.82 12.36
CA ILE A 304 -2.32 3.46 13.66
C ILE A 304 -1.68 4.84 13.71
N PHE A 305 -0.45 4.99 13.22
CA PHE A 305 0.23 6.28 13.14
C PHE A 305 -0.54 7.29 12.27
N ASP A 306 -1.07 6.88 11.11
CA ASP A 306 -1.88 7.77 10.27
C ASP A 306 -3.20 8.18 10.94
N MET A 307 -3.84 7.27 11.69
CA MET A 307 -5.01 7.62 12.51
C MET A 307 -4.68 8.66 13.59
N ILE A 308 -3.51 8.55 14.23
CA ILE A 308 -3.02 9.54 15.20
C ILE A 308 -2.70 10.86 14.49
N MET A 309 -2.13 10.82 13.29
CA MET A 309 -1.87 12.01 12.48
C MET A 309 -3.16 12.76 12.12
N GLU A 310 -4.24 12.06 11.75
CA GLU A 310 -5.56 12.67 11.55
C GLU A 310 -6.06 13.39 12.83
N LEU A 311 -5.86 12.79 14.01
CA LEU A 311 -6.22 13.45 15.27
C LEU A 311 -5.39 14.73 15.49
N GLY A 312 -4.07 14.66 15.28
CA GLY A 312 -3.18 15.81 15.39
C GLY A 312 -3.48 16.91 14.36
N SER A 313 -3.90 16.53 13.16
CA SER A 313 -4.33 17.43 12.09
C SER A 313 -5.55 18.25 12.49
N ARG A 314 -6.56 17.62 13.09
CA ARG A 314 -7.74 18.32 13.61
C ARG A 314 -7.38 19.34 14.69
N ILE A 315 -6.50 18.95 15.60
CA ILE A 315 -6.00 19.84 16.65
C ILE A 315 -5.28 21.04 16.02
N ARG A 316 -4.40 20.79 15.05
CA ARG A 316 -3.66 21.83 14.32
C ARG A 316 -4.58 22.78 13.55
N HIS A 317 -5.58 22.24 12.86
CA HIS A 317 -6.57 23.02 12.10
C HIS A 317 -7.37 23.94 13.02
N LEU A 318 -7.68 23.48 14.24
CA LEU A 318 -8.32 24.31 15.26
C LEU A 318 -7.41 25.45 15.72
N PHE A 319 -6.16 25.14 16.10
CA PHE A 319 -5.22 26.16 16.60
C PHE A 319 -4.76 27.16 15.54
N LYS A 320 -4.56 26.72 14.30
CA LYS A 320 -4.13 27.57 13.17
C LYS A 320 -5.28 28.23 12.42
N ASN A 321 -6.52 27.98 12.84
CA ASN A 321 -7.74 28.46 12.18
C ASN A 321 -7.73 28.25 10.64
N ILE A 322 -7.34 27.04 10.21
CA ILE A 322 -7.29 26.70 8.78
C ILE A 322 -8.73 26.59 8.25
N GLN A 323 -9.02 27.27 7.14
CA GLN A 323 -10.34 27.25 6.49
C GLN A 323 -10.22 26.88 4.99
N PRO A 324 -11.24 26.24 4.41
CA PRO A 324 -12.45 25.71 5.07
C PRO A 324 -12.15 24.43 5.85
N ARG A 325 -12.89 24.21 6.93
CA ARG A 325 -12.69 23.05 7.83
C ARG A 325 -13.99 22.32 8.11
N LEU A 326 -13.99 21.00 7.91
CA LEU A 326 -15.09 20.14 8.35
C LEU A 326 -15.11 20.07 9.89
N LYS A 327 -16.28 20.32 10.49
CA LYS A 327 -16.45 20.22 11.96
C LYS A 327 -16.26 18.77 12.45
N TRP A 328 -16.71 17.81 11.64
CA TRP A 328 -16.64 16.38 11.94
C TRP A 328 -16.53 15.60 10.62
N ARG A 329 -15.69 14.56 10.59
CA ARG A 329 -15.50 13.68 9.42
C ARG A 329 -15.95 12.23 9.69
N GLY A 330 -16.46 11.92 10.88
CA GLY A 330 -16.79 10.55 11.28
C GLY A 330 -15.61 9.77 11.87
N LEU A 331 -15.91 8.79 12.73
CA LEU A 331 -14.95 7.75 13.13
C LEU A 331 -14.57 6.82 11.96
N PRO A 332 -15.50 6.42 11.07
CA PRO A 332 -15.15 5.58 9.93
C PRO A 332 -14.08 6.18 9.03
N TYR A 333 -14.02 7.51 8.91
CA TYR A 333 -13.02 8.20 8.11
C TYR A 333 -11.58 7.96 8.59
N TYR A 334 -11.33 7.82 9.90
CA TYR A 334 -9.97 7.52 10.38
C TYR A 334 -9.46 6.20 9.81
N VAL A 335 -10.34 5.20 9.78
CA VAL A 335 -10.03 3.86 9.27
C VAL A 335 -9.95 3.88 7.75
N ALA A 336 -10.88 4.56 7.07
CA ALA A 336 -10.87 4.71 5.62
C ALA A 336 -9.60 5.41 5.12
N ARG A 337 -9.25 6.56 5.71
CA ARG A 337 -8.04 7.33 5.43
C ARG A 337 -6.78 6.48 5.61
N ALA A 338 -6.62 5.80 6.75
CA ALA A 338 -5.45 4.96 6.98
C ALA A 338 -5.43 3.74 6.04
N GLY A 339 -6.59 3.20 5.67
CA GLY A 339 -6.74 2.13 4.69
C GLY A 339 -6.23 2.52 3.32
N THR A 340 -6.67 3.65 2.78
CA THR A 340 -6.27 4.13 1.45
C THR A 340 -4.85 4.70 1.45
N ASN A 341 -4.50 5.54 2.44
CA ASN A 341 -3.21 6.23 2.49
C ASN A 341 -2.06 5.30 2.86
N VAL A 342 -2.28 4.30 3.72
CA VAL A 342 -1.23 3.40 4.20
C VAL A 342 -1.37 1.99 3.64
N ALA A 343 -2.45 1.29 3.96
CA ALA A 343 -2.54 -0.14 3.65
C ALA A 343 -2.53 -0.39 2.14
N MET A 344 -3.36 0.34 1.38
CA MET A 344 -3.38 0.23 -0.08
C MET A 344 -2.06 0.69 -0.71
N ARG A 345 -1.50 1.82 -0.27
CA ARG A 345 -0.19 2.31 -0.77
C ARG A 345 0.92 1.27 -0.61
N GLU A 346 1.06 0.68 0.58
CA GLU A 346 2.09 -0.33 0.84
C GLU A 346 1.80 -1.60 0.01
N ALA A 347 0.56 -2.09 0.03
CA ALA A 347 0.15 -3.28 -0.73
C ALA A 347 0.43 -3.11 -2.23
N THR A 348 -0.02 -2.01 -2.84
CA THR A 348 0.25 -1.65 -4.23
C THR A 348 1.76 -1.68 -4.51
N THR A 349 2.56 -1.01 -3.70
CA THR A 349 4.00 -0.91 -3.94
C THR A 349 4.69 -2.27 -3.88
N PHE A 350 4.39 -3.08 -2.86
CA PHE A 350 4.96 -4.43 -2.76
C PHE A 350 4.53 -5.32 -3.94
N THR A 351 3.27 -5.25 -4.37
CA THR A 351 2.81 -6.04 -5.53
C THR A 351 3.55 -5.65 -6.81
N ILE A 352 3.75 -4.35 -7.06
CA ILE A 352 4.50 -3.87 -8.24
C ILE A 352 5.97 -4.28 -8.14
N ILE A 353 6.60 -4.23 -6.96
CA ILE A 353 7.98 -4.72 -6.81
C ILE A 353 8.06 -6.21 -7.18
N GLY A 354 7.09 -7.03 -6.75
CA GLY A 354 6.98 -8.43 -7.15
C GLY A 354 6.85 -8.59 -8.67
N ASP A 355 6.00 -7.78 -9.30
CA ASP A 355 5.80 -7.78 -10.75
C ASP A 355 7.07 -7.39 -11.51
N ILE A 356 7.80 -6.38 -11.02
CA ILE A 356 9.08 -5.91 -11.58
C ILE A 356 10.12 -7.02 -11.52
N ILE A 357 10.25 -7.67 -10.36
CA ILE A 357 11.23 -8.75 -10.13
C ILE A 357 10.90 -9.96 -11.02
N ALA A 358 9.62 -10.31 -11.14
CA ALA A 358 9.16 -11.36 -12.04
C ALA A 358 9.37 -11.01 -13.52
N GLY A 359 9.25 -9.72 -13.89
CA GLY A 359 9.39 -9.23 -15.26
C GLY A 359 8.28 -9.68 -16.21
N GLN A 360 7.21 -10.27 -15.66
CA GLN A 360 6.20 -11.00 -16.42
C GLN A 360 5.28 -10.09 -17.25
N TYR A 361 4.95 -8.90 -16.75
CA TYR A 361 3.97 -8.01 -17.38
C TYR A 361 4.62 -7.01 -18.33
N ASN A 362 3.95 -6.77 -19.46
CA ASN A 362 4.35 -5.74 -20.42
C ASN A 362 3.96 -4.34 -19.91
N VAL A 363 2.79 -4.23 -19.30
CA VAL A 363 2.25 -2.97 -18.78
C VAL A 363 1.69 -3.19 -17.39
N ILE A 364 2.04 -2.34 -16.44
CA ILE A 364 1.49 -2.32 -15.08
C ILE A 364 0.84 -0.96 -14.88
N TYR A 365 -0.42 -0.92 -14.43
CA TYR A 365 -1.08 0.33 -14.04
C TYR A 365 -1.47 0.27 -12.58
N ALA A 366 -1.12 1.30 -11.82
CA ALA A 366 -1.40 1.36 -10.41
C ALA A 366 -1.84 2.75 -9.93
N THR A 367 -2.86 2.77 -9.09
CA THR A 367 -3.39 4.00 -8.49
C THR A 367 -2.99 4.16 -7.03
N TYR A 368 -2.49 5.35 -6.68
CA TYR A 368 -2.17 5.78 -5.33
C TYR A 368 -3.20 6.82 -4.84
N MET A 369 -4.24 6.34 -4.14
CA MET A 369 -5.41 7.12 -3.70
C MET A 369 -5.18 8.03 -2.48
N GLY A 370 -4.04 7.89 -1.80
CA GLY A 370 -3.83 8.49 -0.48
C GLY A 370 -3.88 10.02 -0.48
N TYR A 371 -3.40 10.67 -1.55
CA TYR A 371 -3.48 12.13 -1.68
C TYR A 371 -4.94 12.59 -1.84
N ASP A 372 -5.68 12.00 -2.78
CA ASP A 372 -7.06 12.38 -3.09
C ASP A 372 -7.98 12.29 -1.85
N GLU A 373 -7.93 11.16 -1.13
CA GLU A 373 -8.74 10.91 0.07
C GLU A 373 -8.49 11.97 1.16
N ILE A 374 -7.23 12.31 1.39
CA ILE A 374 -6.84 13.31 2.40
C ILE A 374 -7.18 14.72 1.92
N ALA A 375 -6.91 15.03 0.66
CA ALA A 375 -7.16 16.34 0.07
C ALA A 375 -8.65 16.70 0.06
N HIS A 376 -9.53 15.72 -0.16
CA HIS A 376 -10.98 15.90 -0.08
C HIS A 376 -11.47 16.38 1.29
N HIS A 377 -10.77 15.99 2.36
CA HIS A 377 -11.21 16.26 3.74
C HIS A 377 -10.43 17.39 4.41
N SER A 378 -9.12 17.49 4.14
CA SER A 378 -8.19 18.45 4.75
C SER A 378 -7.83 19.62 3.85
N GLY A 379 -7.95 19.47 2.53
CA GLY A 379 -7.61 20.47 1.53
C GLY A 379 -6.40 20.09 0.68
N VAL A 380 -6.40 20.54 -0.57
CA VAL A 380 -5.45 20.15 -1.62
C VAL A 380 -3.97 20.48 -1.34
N GLU A 381 -3.71 21.49 -0.51
CA GLU A 381 -2.37 21.96 -0.13
C GLU A 381 -2.18 21.95 1.39
N ASP A 382 -2.99 21.16 2.11
CA ASP A 382 -2.79 20.97 3.54
C ASP A 382 -1.50 20.18 3.81
N TYR A 383 -0.92 20.37 5.00
CA TYR A 383 0.25 19.62 5.42
C TYR A 383 0.05 18.11 5.32
N ASP A 384 -1.13 17.60 5.67
CA ASP A 384 -1.40 16.17 5.59
C ASP A 384 -1.41 15.66 4.15
N SER A 385 -1.95 16.46 3.22
CA SER A 385 -1.98 16.14 1.79
C SER A 385 -0.57 16.10 1.22
N PHE A 386 0.29 17.07 1.57
CA PHE A 386 1.71 17.03 1.19
C PHE A 386 2.50 15.94 1.90
N TYR A 387 2.12 15.57 3.13
CA TYR A 387 2.68 14.41 3.80
C TYR A 387 2.35 13.10 3.06
N ALA A 388 1.13 12.97 2.53
CA ALA A 388 0.74 11.83 1.70
C ALA A 388 1.62 11.76 0.44
N LEU A 389 1.83 12.88 -0.26
CA LEU A 389 2.74 12.97 -1.41
C LEU A 389 4.17 12.55 -1.05
N ARG A 390 4.70 12.99 0.10
CA ARG A 390 6.01 12.54 0.60
C ARG A 390 6.10 11.03 0.77
N GLN A 391 5.03 10.38 1.24
CA GLN A 391 5.06 8.92 1.38
C GLN A 391 4.90 8.20 0.04
N ILE A 392 4.13 8.76 -0.90
CA ILE A 392 4.00 8.23 -2.27
C ILE A 392 5.35 8.33 -2.99
N ASP A 393 6.04 9.47 -2.91
CA ASP A 393 7.36 9.69 -3.52
C ASP A 393 8.42 8.69 -2.99
N LYS A 394 8.37 8.36 -1.68
CA LYS A 394 9.21 7.29 -1.13
C LYS A 394 8.93 5.93 -1.79
N GLN A 395 7.68 5.60 -2.10
CA GLN A 395 7.37 4.35 -2.81
C GLN A 395 7.92 4.39 -4.24
N PHE A 396 7.83 5.53 -4.92
CA PHE A 396 8.39 5.69 -6.26
C PHE A 396 9.90 5.45 -6.29
N LYS A 397 10.62 5.92 -5.27
CA LYS A 397 12.05 5.59 -5.08
C LYS A 397 12.31 4.10 -4.93
N ARG A 398 11.44 3.38 -4.20
CA ARG A 398 11.55 1.92 -4.03
C ARG A 398 11.31 1.20 -5.35
N LEU A 399 10.32 1.67 -6.14
CA LEU A 399 10.04 1.13 -7.46
C LEU A 399 11.21 1.38 -8.43
N GLU A 400 11.77 2.59 -8.47
CA GLU A 400 12.99 2.89 -9.24
C GLU A 400 14.13 1.93 -8.89
N LYS A 401 14.45 1.76 -7.59
CA LYS A 401 15.47 0.80 -7.15
C LYS A 401 15.17 -0.64 -7.61
N ALA A 402 13.90 -1.05 -7.59
CA ALA A 402 13.50 -2.37 -8.07
C ALA A 402 13.71 -2.52 -9.59
N THR A 403 13.36 -1.50 -10.37
CA THR A 403 13.56 -1.53 -11.84
C THR A 403 15.02 -1.67 -12.25
N MET A 404 15.95 -1.10 -11.47
CA MET A 404 17.40 -1.24 -11.72
C MET A 404 17.93 -2.68 -11.64
N LYS A 405 17.20 -3.58 -10.96
CA LYS A 405 17.57 -5.00 -10.79
C LYS A 405 16.68 -5.95 -11.61
N ALA A 406 15.71 -5.41 -12.32
CA ALA A 406 14.72 -6.18 -13.06
C ALA A 406 15.34 -6.85 -14.30
N LYS A 407 14.78 -7.99 -14.72
CA LYS A 407 15.13 -8.61 -16.00
C LYS A 407 14.61 -7.81 -17.19
N ARG A 408 13.40 -7.26 -17.06
CA ARG A 408 12.78 -6.39 -18.06
C ARG A 408 13.17 -4.95 -17.78
N ASN A 409 13.53 -4.20 -18.81
CA ASN A 409 13.71 -2.76 -18.71
C ASN A 409 12.34 -2.08 -18.60
N TYR A 410 11.96 -1.67 -17.39
CA TYR A 410 10.70 -0.97 -17.13
C TYR A 410 10.88 0.55 -17.20
N ARG A 411 10.03 1.21 -17.99
CA ARG A 411 9.90 2.67 -18.02
C ARG A 411 8.75 3.09 -17.10
N ILE A 412 9.05 3.98 -16.16
CA ILE A 412 8.06 4.52 -15.23
C ILE A 412 7.39 5.75 -15.88
N ILE A 413 6.07 5.82 -15.77
CA ILE A 413 5.24 6.95 -16.17
C ILE A 413 4.42 7.35 -14.96
N VAL A 414 4.49 8.61 -14.57
CA VAL A 414 3.67 9.15 -13.49
C VAL A 414 2.62 10.06 -14.10
N LEU A 415 1.37 9.84 -13.71
CA LEU A 415 0.24 10.63 -14.16
C LEU A 415 -0.71 10.94 -13.00
N SER A 416 -1.67 11.81 -13.29
CA SER A 416 -2.81 12.10 -12.44
C SER A 416 -4.03 12.11 -13.33
N ASP A 417 -5.12 11.54 -12.84
CA ASP A 417 -6.39 11.35 -13.52
C ASP A 417 -7.26 12.62 -13.52
N HIS A 418 -7.15 13.45 -12.49
CA HIS A 418 -7.76 14.77 -12.38
C HIS A 418 -7.07 15.67 -11.34
N GLY A 419 -7.53 16.92 -11.28
CA GLY A 419 -7.15 17.84 -10.20
C GLY A 419 -8.23 17.91 -9.11
N GLN A 420 -7.93 18.69 -8.08
CA GLN A 420 -8.91 19.09 -7.08
C GLN A 420 -8.89 20.62 -6.88
N SER A 421 -10.02 21.17 -6.47
CA SER A 421 -10.16 22.57 -6.09
C SER A 421 -10.57 22.70 -4.62
N LYS A 422 -9.95 23.63 -3.90
CA LYS A 422 -10.32 23.94 -2.51
C LYS A 422 -11.62 24.75 -2.49
N GLY A 423 -12.59 24.35 -1.67
CA GLY A 423 -13.86 25.06 -1.53
C GLY A 423 -14.58 24.76 -0.21
N THR A 424 -15.43 25.68 0.22
CA THR A 424 -16.38 25.44 1.31
C THR A 424 -17.42 24.42 0.88
N THR A 425 -17.90 23.60 1.81
CA THR A 425 -19.04 22.72 1.52
C THR A 425 -20.30 23.56 1.25
N PHE A 426 -21.27 22.97 0.55
CA PHE A 426 -22.56 23.62 0.29
C PHE A 426 -23.19 24.16 1.59
N LYS A 427 -23.22 23.34 2.64
CA LYS A 427 -23.73 23.70 3.97
C LYS A 427 -22.95 24.83 4.64
N GLN A 428 -21.64 24.93 4.44
CA GLN A 428 -20.85 26.04 4.98
C GLN A 428 -21.12 27.35 4.24
N LYS A 429 -21.38 27.27 2.93
CA LYS A 429 -21.60 28.45 2.09
C LYS A 429 -23.02 29.01 2.19
N TYR A 430 -24.01 28.13 2.29
CA TYR A 430 -25.43 28.49 2.23
C TYR A 430 -26.17 28.28 3.56
N GLU A 431 -25.48 27.80 4.60
CA GLU A 431 -26.03 27.50 5.94
C GLU A 431 -27.16 26.45 5.99
N ILE A 432 -27.56 25.91 4.84
CA ILE A 432 -28.54 24.83 4.65
C ILE A 432 -27.85 23.62 3.99
N SER A 433 -28.26 22.39 4.33
CA SER A 433 -27.72 21.23 3.61
C SER A 433 -28.31 21.14 2.20
N LEU A 434 -27.60 20.48 1.27
CA LEU A 434 -28.13 20.25 -0.07
C LEU A 434 -29.41 19.41 -0.03
N ASN A 435 -29.51 18.48 0.93
CA ASN A 435 -30.70 17.65 1.10
C ASN A 435 -31.91 18.48 1.51
N ASP A 436 -31.75 19.34 2.53
CA ASP A 436 -32.84 20.21 3.02
C ASP A 436 -33.33 21.14 1.89
N LEU A 437 -32.40 21.68 1.09
CA LEU A 437 -32.77 22.54 -0.06
C LEU A 437 -33.58 21.79 -1.13
N VAL A 438 -33.27 20.51 -1.36
CA VAL A 438 -33.96 19.69 -2.38
C VAL A 438 -35.30 19.17 -1.86
N GLU A 439 -35.42 18.90 -0.57
CA GLU A 439 -36.67 18.42 0.06
C GLU A 439 -37.71 19.54 0.26
N GLY A 440 -37.28 20.82 0.34
CA GLY A 440 -38.14 21.99 0.39
C GLY A 440 -38.26 22.60 1.78
#